data_AF-A0A2W4V4N8-F1
#
_entry.id   AF-A0A2W4V4N8-F1
#
_cell.length_a   1.000
_cell.length_b   1.000
_cell.length_c   1.000
_cell.angle_alpha   90.00
_cell.angle_beta   90.00
_cell.angle_gamma   90.00
#
_symmetry.space_group_name_H-M   'P 1'
#
loop_
_entity.id
_entity.type
_entity.pdbx_description
1 polymer ?
#
loop_
_entity_poly.entity_id
_entity_poly.type
_entity_poly.pdbx_seq_one_letter_code
_entity_poly.pdbx_strand_id
1 'polypeptide(L)'
;MTSRPQGTHRLNDNAGFAYPGLLATSQNCLTPITPLTDRKATVTAAINALVVNVGGYRPETYIPSGLIWGVNVLSPTAPMTEGAAYGQNNTRPRKIMVLMTDGENTLWFNPSNGLHQTPSAGNAGQTQLTATDNETTALCNYAKSKKIEVYTVALAVSSNTARNLLSACASEADNYFDVRDTALLAEAFLGIAASIYKVRIVS
;
A
#
# COMPACT_ATOMS: atom_id res chain seq x y z
N MET A 1 -12.28 -4.51 2.99
CA MET A 1 -12.12 -4.32 1.52
C MET A 1 -11.94 -5.69 0.87
N THR A 2 -12.29 -5.84 -0.41
CA THR A 2 -12.12 -7.07 -1.17
C THR A 2 -11.00 -6.89 -2.20
N SER A 3 -10.25 -7.95 -2.49
CA SER A 3 -9.26 -7.97 -3.58
C SER A 3 -9.82 -8.74 -4.77
N ARG A 4 -9.25 -8.55 -5.97
CA ARG A 4 -9.62 -9.40 -7.12
C ARG A 4 -9.34 -10.87 -6.78
N PRO A 5 -10.25 -11.81 -7.13
CA PRO A 5 -10.00 -13.24 -6.92
C PRO A 5 -8.99 -13.80 -7.93
N GLN A 6 -8.70 -13.07 -9.02
CA GLN A 6 -7.87 -13.51 -10.13
C GLN A 6 -6.86 -12.43 -10.56
N GLY A 7 -5.86 -12.84 -11.34
CA GLY A 7 -4.74 -12.00 -11.79
C GLY A 7 -3.49 -12.16 -10.92
N THR A 8 -2.34 -11.75 -11.45
CA THR A 8 -1.03 -11.88 -10.79
C THR A 8 -0.99 -11.01 -9.52
N HIS A 9 -0.92 -11.63 -8.34
CA HIS A 9 -0.99 -10.93 -7.04
C HIS A 9 -2.22 -10.02 -6.90
N ARG A 10 -3.33 -10.33 -7.60
CA ARG A 10 -4.58 -9.55 -7.56
C ARG A 10 -4.39 -8.10 -8.06
N LEU A 11 -3.25 -7.84 -8.73
CA LEU A 11 -2.93 -6.65 -9.50
C LEU A 11 -2.83 -7.01 -10.97
N ASN A 12 -3.49 -6.26 -11.83
CA ASN A 12 -3.19 -6.29 -13.25
C ASN A 12 -3.75 -5.04 -13.93
N ASP A 13 -2.85 -4.18 -14.41
CA ASP A 13 -3.18 -3.06 -15.30
C ASP A 13 -3.76 -3.54 -16.66
N ASN A 14 -3.70 -4.83 -16.96
CA ASN A 14 -4.17 -5.44 -18.21
C ASN A 14 -5.41 -6.34 -18.05
N ALA A 15 -6.08 -6.41 -16.89
CA ALA A 15 -7.18 -7.37 -16.68
C ALA A 15 -8.58 -6.76 -16.80
N GLY A 16 -9.39 -7.30 -17.72
CA GLY A 16 -10.83 -7.07 -17.89
C GLY A 16 -11.72 -7.64 -16.77
N PHE A 17 -11.24 -7.68 -15.52
CA PHE A 17 -12.01 -8.14 -14.36
C PHE A 17 -12.16 -7.00 -13.34
N ALA A 18 -13.41 -6.66 -13.02
CA ALA A 18 -13.73 -5.61 -12.05
C ALA A 18 -13.36 -6.03 -10.62
N TYR A 19 -13.07 -5.05 -9.76
CA TYR A 19 -12.99 -5.30 -8.32
C TYR A 19 -14.40 -5.62 -7.79
N PRO A 20 -14.59 -6.71 -7.03
CA PRO A 20 -15.90 -7.04 -6.49
C PRO A 20 -16.32 -5.97 -5.46
N GLY A 21 -17.51 -5.37 -5.65
CA GLY A 21 -18.09 -4.47 -4.66
C GLY A 21 -18.54 -5.24 -3.42
N LEU A 22 -18.39 -4.63 -2.24
CA LEU A 22 -19.02 -5.12 -1.00
C LEU A 22 -20.36 -4.42 -0.83
N LEU A 23 -21.46 -5.17 -0.88
CA LEU A 23 -22.79 -4.65 -0.57
C LEU A 23 -23.07 -4.85 0.93
N ALA A 24 -23.35 -3.75 1.64
CA ALA A 24 -23.70 -3.76 3.05
C ALA A 24 -24.86 -2.79 3.29
N THR A 25 -25.70 -3.10 4.28
CA THR A 25 -26.86 -2.27 4.68
C THR A 25 -26.49 -1.15 5.65
N SER A 26 -25.22 -1.08 6.09
CA SER A 26 -24.67 -0.04 6.94
C SER A 26 -23.24 0.32 6.51
N GLN A 27 -22.81 1.56 6.76
CA GLN A 27 -21.44 1.99 6.50
C GLN A 27 -20.49 1.33 7.49
N ASN A 28 -19.79 0.30 7.04
CA ASN A 28 -18.76 -0.41 7.83
C ASN A 28 -17.36 -0.22 7.23
N CYS A 29 -17.24 0.63 6.20
CA CYS A 29 -15.98 0.96 5.55
C CYS A 29 -15.45 2.31 6.05
N LEU A 30 -14.11 2.44 6.07
CA LEU A 30 -13.44 3.70 6.36
C LEU A 30 -13.66 4.73 5.23
N THR A 31 -13.08 5.91 5.40
CA THR A 31 -13.12 7.00 4.43
C THR A 31 -12.65 6.52 3.04
N PRO A 32 -13.37 6.86 1.95
CA PRO A 32 -12.97 6.48 0.60
C PRO A 32 -11.56 6.97 0.24
N ILE A 33 -10.85 6.17 -0.53
CA ILE A 33 -9.56 6.56 -1.12
C ILE A 33 -9.76 7.74 -2.08
N THR A 34 -8.83 8.68 -2.07
CA THR A 34 -8.84 9.85 -2.95
C THR A 34 -8.07 9.56 -4.23
N PRO A 35 -8.67 9.67 -5.42
CA PRO A 35 -7.94 9.60 -6.69
C PRO A 35 -6.85 10.68 -6.80
N LEU A 36 -5.93 10.53 -7.76
CA LEU A 36 -4.91 11.57 -7.98
C LEU A 36 -5.57 12.91 -8.35
N THR A 37 -5.09 13.97 -7.73
CA THR A 37 -5.57 15.34 -7.95
C THR A 37 -4.43 16.33 -7.76
N ASP A 38 -4.48 17.43 -8.49
CA ASP A 38 -3.59 18.59 -8.33
C ASP A 38 -4.09 19.58 -7.25
N ARG A 39 -5.26 19.31 -6.65
CA ARG A 39 -5.87 20.18 -5.65
C ARG A 39 -5.43 19.81 -4.24
N LYS A 40 -4.49 20.59 -3.69
CA LYS A 40 -4.04 20.47 -2.28
C LYS A 40 -5.20 20.44 -1.28
N ALA A 41 -6.24 21.26 -1.50
CA ALA A 41 -7.41 21.29 -0.62
C ALA A 41 -8.15 19.95 -0.57
N THR A 42 -8.30 19.25 -1.70
CA THR A 42 -8.91 17.92 -1.75
C THR A 42 -8.10 16.90 -0.95
N VAL A 43 -6.77 16.88 -1.14
CA VAL A 43 -5.89 15.95 -0.44
C VAL A 43 -5.90 16.21 1.07
N THR A 44 -5.78 17.47 1.49
CA THR A 44 -5.77 17.84 2.92
C THR A 44 -7.11 17.57 3.60
N ALA A 45 -8.23 17.82 2.92
CA ALA A 45 -9.56 17.47 3.42
C ALA A 45 -9.71 15.94 3.60
N ALA A 46 -9.22 15.14 2.65
CA ALA A 46 -9.26 13.68 2.75
C ALA A 46 -8.41 13.16 3.91
N ILE A 47 -7.21 13.70 4.12
CA ILE A 47 -6.35 13.36 5.26
C ILE A 47 -7.05 13.67 6.58
N ASN A 48 -7.65 14.86 6.71
CA ASN A 48 -8.37 15.26 7.92
C ASN A 48 -9.63 14.42 8.18
N ALA A 49 -10.18 13.79 7.14
CA ALA A 49 -11.34 12.92 7.22
C ALA A 49 -10.98 11.45 7.49
N LEU A 50 -9.70 11.10 7.63
CA LEU A 50 -9.30 9.73 7.96
C LEU A 50 -9.78 9.35 9.36
N VAL A 51 -10.38 8.17 9.45
CA VAL A 51 -10.84 7.56 10.70
C VAL A 51 -10.26 6.16 10.81
N VAL A 52 -9.98 5.71 12.03
CA VAL A 52 -9.44 4.36 12.30
C VAL A 52 -10.53 3.36 12.68
N ASN A 53 -11.76 3.84 12.93
CA ASN A 53 -12.90 3.03 13.32
C ASN A 53 -14.22 3.65 12.80
N VAL A 54 -15.10 2.80 12.27
CA VAL A 54 -16.48 3.14 11.89
C VAL A 54 -17.39 1.99 12.34
N GLY A 55 -18.42 2.30 13.14
CA GLY A 55 -19.31 1.27 13.68
C GLY A 55 -18.55 0.21 14.48
N GLY A 56 -18.80 -1.08 14.17
CA GLY A 56 -18.10 -2.22 14.79
C GLY A 56 -16.78 -2.61 14.12
N TYR A 57 -16.28 -1.83 13.15
CA TYR A 57 -15.01 -2.11 12.47
C TYR A 57 -13.84 -2.06 13.45
N ARG A 58 -12.98 -3.09 13.40
CA ARG A 58 -11.72 -3.15 14.13
C ARG A 58 -10.56 -3.00 13.14
N PRO A 59 -9.60 -2.10 13.39
CA PRO A 59 -8.45 -1.97 12.53
C PRO A 59 -7.59 -3.22 12.65
N GLU A 60 -7.24 -3.78 11.49
CA GLU A 60 -6.39 -4.94 11.31
C GLU A 60 -5.45 -4.65 10.13
N THR A 61 -4.30 -5.31 10.08
CA THR A 61 -3.25 -4.98 9.12
C THR A 61 -3.22 -6.01 7.99
N TYR A 62 -3.46 -5.52 6.77
CA TYR A 62 -3.26 -6.27 5.55
C TYR A 62 -2.56 -5.38 4.53
N ILE A 63 -1.23 -5.30 4.64
CA ILE A 63 -0.35 -4.46 3.81
C ILE A 63 -0.57 -4.67 2.30
N PRO A 64 -0.80 -5.90 1.80
CA PRO A 64 -1.05 -6.10 0.37
C PRO A 64 -2.18 -5.23 -0.18
N SER A 65 -3.24 -4.99 0.60
CA SER A 65 -4.32 -4.11 0.15
C SER A 65 -3.87 -2.67 -0.07
N GLY A 66 -3.06 -2.12 0.85
CA GLY A 66 -2.52 -0.77 0.70
C GLY A 66 -1.67 -0.65 -0.57
N LEU A 67 -0.80 -1.64 -0.82
CA LEU A 67 0.02 -1.70 -2.03
C LEU A 67 -0.83 -1.83 -3.30
N ILE A 68 -1.85 -2.70 -3.30
CA ILE A 68 -2.76 -2.88 -4.42
C ILE A 68 -3.41 -1.54 -4.79
N TRP A 69 -4.02 -0.85 -3.83
CA TRP A 69 -4.70 0.42 -4.10
C TRP A 69 -3.74 1.56 -4.41
N GLY A 70 -2.56 1.59 -3.79
CA GLY A 70 -1.49 2.52 -4.16
C GLY A 70 -1.09 2.38 -5.63
N VAL A 71 -0.96 1.14 -6.13
CA VAL A 71 -0.70 0.90 -7.56
C VAL A 71 -1.89 1.36 -8.41
N ASN A 72 -3.14 1.02 -8.06
CA ASN A 72 -4.30 1.44 -8.86
C ASN A 72 -4.45 2.97 -8.93
N VAL A 73 -4.14 3.71 -7.86
CA VAL A 73 -4.14 5.18 -7.87
C VAL A 73 -3.07 5.73 -8.82
N LEU A 74 -1.91 5.07 -8.85
CA LEU A 74 -0.78 5.48 -9.68
C LEU A 74 -0.87 4.98 -11.12
N SER A 75 -1.71 4.00 -11.44
CA SER A 75 -1.83 3.43 -12.78
C SER A 75 -2.83 4.24 -13.65
N PRO A 76 -2.76 4.14 -14.99
CA PRO A 76 -3.68 4.86 -15.88
C PRO A 76 -5.01 4.13 -16.11
N THR A 77 -5.26 3.04 -15.40
CA THR A 77 -6.34 2.10 -15.71
C THR A 77 -7.38 2.09 -14.62
N ALA A 78 -8.64 1.84 -14.98
CA ALA A 78 -9.73 1.69 -14.01
C ALA A 78 -9.32 0.76 -12.85
N PRO A 79 -9.71 1.08 -11.59
CA PRO A 79 -10.86 1.92 -11.22
C PRO A 79 -10.56 3.42 -11.07
N MET A 80 -9.30 3.85 -11.12
CA MET A 80 -8.91 5.27 -11.08
C MET A 80 -8.05 5.57 -12.29
N THR A 81 -8.48 6.48 -13.15
CA THR A 81 -7.84 6.74 -14.45
C THR A 81 -7.05 8.06 -14.47
N GLU A 82 -6.90 8.69 -13.32
CA GLU A 82 -6.20 9.96 -13.14
C GLU A 82 -4.67 9.81 -13.22
N GLY A 83 -4.15 8.60 -13.03
CA GLY A 83 -2.74 8.31 -13.21
C GLY A 83 -2.30 8.43 -14.67
N ALA A 84 -1.19 9.10 -14.95
CA ALA A 84 -0.60 9.02 -16.29
C ALA A 84 0.00 7.63 -16.56
N ALA A 85 0.36 7.32 -17.80
CA ALA A 85 1.10 6.10 -18.13
C ALA A 85 2.44 6.00 -17.38
N TYR A 86 2.94 4.77 -17.20
CA TYR A 86 4.27 4.53 -16.65
C TYR A 86 5.35 5.05 -17.61
N GLY A 87 6.32 5.79 -17.10
CA GLY A 87 7.49 6.21 -17.86
C GLY A 87 8.66 5.23 -17.69
N GLN A 88 9.42 4.97 -18.75
CA GLN A 88 10.55 4.02 -18.72
C GLN A 88 11.59 4.31 -17.63
N ASN A 89 11.83 5.60 -17.38
CA ASN A 89 12.81 6.07 -16.39
C ASN A 89 12.17 6.76 -15.17
N ASN A 90 10.85 6.68 -15.03
CA ASN A 90 10.10 7.34 -13.95
C ASN A 90 10.40 8.85 -13.80
N THR A 91 10.55 9.57 -14.92
CA THR A 91 10.87 11.01 -14.91
C THR A 91 9.67 11.89 -15.28
N ARG A 92 8.75 11.39 -16.12
CA ARG A 92 7.61 12.15 -16.65
C ARG A 92 6.37 11.26 -16.84
N PRO A 93 5.47 11.18 -15.83
CA PRO A 93 5.67 11.67 -14.47
C PRO A 93 6.62 10.77 -13.68
N ARG A 94 7.21 11.33 -12.61
CA ARG A 94 7.79 10.53 -11.51
C ARG A 94 6.66 10.02 -10.63
N LYS A 95 6.54 8.71 -10.49
CA LYS A 95 5.57 7.99 -9.66
C LYS A 95 6.25 7.50 -8.40
N ILE A 96 5.70 7.88 -7.26
CA ILE A 96 6.24 7.58 -5.93
C ILE A 96 5.12 6.98 -5.08
N MET A 97 5.46 5.94 -4.33
CA MET A 97 4.59 5.34 -3.33
C MET A 97 5.30 5.41 -1.98
N VAL A 98 4.60 5.85 -0.95
CA VAL A 98 5.08 5.81 0.44
C VAL A 98 4.21 4.83 1.21
N LEU A 99 4.77 3.69 1.60
CA LEU A 99 4.13 2.71 2.45
C LEU A 99 4.55 2.95 3.91
N MET A 100 3.58 3.14 4.79
CA MET A 100 3.82 3.29 6.22
C MET A 100 2.96 2.27 6.99
N THR A 101 3.54 1.61 7.98
CA THR A 101 2.82 0.69 8.88
C THR A 101 3.46 0.71 10.26
N ASP A 102 2.66 0.45 11.29
CA ASP A 102 3.08 0.31 12.67
C ASP A 102 3.21 -1.15 13.14
N GLY A 103 2.89 -2.10 12.26
CA GLY A 103 2.90 -3.51 12.62
C GLY A 103 3.02 -4.48 11.46
N GLU A 104 2.93 -5.76 11.82
CA GLU A 104 2.92 -6.93 10.93
C GLU A 104 1.56 -7.11 10.27
N ASN A 105 1.52 -7.92 9.20
CA ASN A 105 0.26 -8.42 8.68
C ASN A 105 -0.46 -9.26 9.75
N THR A 106 -1.74 -8.98 9.96
CA THR A 106 -2.61 -9.72 10.91
C THR A 106 -3.74 -10.47 10.22
N LEU A 107 -3.95 -10.25 8.91
CA LEU A 107 -4.96 -10.92 8.10
C LEU A 107 -4.34 -11.72 6.96
N TRP A 108 -5.11 -12.65 6.43
CA TRP A 108 -4.80 -13.33 5.17
C TRP A 108 -5.97 -13.23 4.20
N PHE A 109 -5.72 -13.38 2.90
CA PHE A 109 -6.77 -13.43 1.88
C PHE A 109 -7.24 -14.86 1.66
N ASN A 110 -8.54 -15.08 1.84
CA ASN A 110 -9.18 -16.34 1.53
C ASN A 110 -9.66 -16.37 0.07
N PRO A 111 -9.03 -17.15 -0.82
CA PRO A 111 -9.40 -17.21 -2.23
C PRO A 111 -10.77 -17.83 -2.49
N SER A 112 -11.31 -18.61 -1.54
CA SER A 112 -12.61 -19.27 -1.70
C SER A 112 -13.79 -18.29 -1.62
N ASN A 113 -13.61 -17.13 -0.98
CA ASN A 113 -14.66 -16.13 -0.80
C ASN A 113 -14.23 -14.68 -1.10
N GLY A 114 -12.95 -14.44 -1.37
CA GLY A 114 -12.42 -13.11 -1.71
C GLY A 114 -12.26 -12.15 -0.53
N LEU A 115 -12.38 -12.65 0.71
CA LEU A 115 -12.34 -11.83 1.93
C LEU A 115 -10.96 -11.87 2.60
N HIS A 116 -10.62 -10.80 3.30
CA HIS A 116 -9.50 -10.78 4.26
C HIS A 116 -10.01 -11.23 5.62
N GLN A 117 -9.37 -12.23 6.22
CA GLN A 117 -9.83 -12.90 7.43
C GLN A 117 -8.71 -13.09 8.43
N THR A 118 -9.07 -13.26 9.71
CA THR A 118 -8.13 -13.68 10.75
C THR A 118 -7.56 -15.07 10.39
N PRO A 119 -6.25 -15.28 10.55
CA PRO A 119 -5.63 -16.59 10.35
C PRO A 119 -6.19 -17.65 11.32
N SER A 120 -6.10 -18.90 10.91
CA SER A 120 -6.37 -20.07 11.75
C SER A 120 -5.40 -20.14 12.93
N ALA A 121 -5.71 -20.93 13.96
CA ALA A 121 -4.76 -21.15 15.05
C ALA A 121 -3.55 -22.02 14.62
N GLY A 122 -2.43 -21.86 15.33
CA GLY A 122 -1.25 -22.70 15.18
C GLY A 122 -0.53 -22.58 13.83
N ASN A 123 0.07 -23.67 13.38
CA ASN A 123 0.90 -23.70 12.17
C ASN A 123 0.15 -23.25 10.90
N ALA A 124 -1.14 -23.57 10.80
CA ALA A 124 -1.97 -23.14 9.67
C ALA A 124 -2.05 -21.61 9.57
N GLY A 125 -2.22 -20.92 10.71
CA GLY A 125 -2.19 -19.46 10.78
C GLY A 125 -0.86 -18.87 10.38
N GLN A 126 0.23 -19.48 10.83
CA GLN A 126 1.57 -19.04 10.47
C GLN A 126 1.81 -19.15 8.96
N THR A 127 1.39 -20.25 8.33
CA THR A 127 1.47 -20.41 6.87
C THR A 127 0.65 -19.34 6.13
N GLN A 128 -0.53 -18.99 6.63
CA GLN A 128 -1.39 -17.96 6.04
C GLN A 128 -0.76 -16.56 6.13
N LEU A 129 -0.12 -16.24 7.26
CA LEU A 129 0.60 -14.96 7.43
C LEU A 129 1.86 -14.90 6.56
N THR A 130 2.64 -15.99 6.49
CA THR A 130 3.79 -16.08 5.58
C THR A 130 3.37 -15.92 4.12
N ALA A 131 2.22 -16.48 3.71
CA ALA A 131 1.68 -16.24 2.37
C ALA A 131 1.34 -14.76 2.13
N THR A 132 0.88 -14.05 3.16
CA THR A 132 0.57 -12.61 3.10
C THR A 132 1.83 -11.75 3.01
N ASP A 133 2.90 -12.11 3.72
CA ASP A 133 4.20 -11.43 3.62
C ASP A 133 4.86 -11.68 2.26
N ASN A 134 4.75 -12.89 1.72
CA ASN A 134 5.20 -13.22 0.36
C ASN A 134 4.44 -12.42 -0.69
N GLU A 135 3.13 -12.24 -0.51
CA GLU A 135 2.32 -11.38 -1.38
C GLU A 135 2.74 -9.91 -1.28
N THR A 136 2.97 -9.41 -0.06
CA THR A 136 3.50 -8.06 0.17
C THR A 136 4.78 -7.84 -0.64
N THR A 137 5.73 -8.76 -0.52
CA THR A 137 7.00 -8.74 -1.27
C THR A 137 6.75 -8.71 -2.79
N ALA A 138 5.85 -9.56 -3.28
CA ALA A 138 5.55 -9.64 -4.70
C ALA A 138 4.90 -8.36 -5.26
N LEU A 139 4.04 -7.71 -4.48
CA LEU A 139 3.42 -6.43 -4.83
C LEU A 139 4.44 -5.28 -4.84
N CYS A 140 5.38 -5.26 -3.89
CA CYS A 140 6.49 -4.30 -3.91
C CYS A 140 7.35 -4.50 -5.16
N ASN A 141 7.67 -5.75 -5.51
CA ASN A 141 8.41 -6.08 -6.73
C ASN A 141 7.63 -5.69 -7.99
N TYR A 142 6.31 -5.86 -8.01
CA TYR A 142 5.46 -5.38 -9.08
C TYR A 142 5.56 -3.86 -9.24
N ALA A 143 5.39 -3.09 -8.16
CA ALA A 143 5.50 -1.64 -8.18
C ALA A 143 6.87 -1.18 -8.72
N LYS A 144 7.96 -1.79 -8.23
CA LYS A 144 9.33 -1.53 -8.70
C LYS A 144 9.52 -1.89 -10.18
N SER A 145 8.91 -2.98 -10.65
CA SER A 145 8.95 -3.37 -12.07
C SER A 145 8.29 -2.33 -12.99
N LYS A 146 7.26 -1.63 -12.49
CA LYS A 146 6.60 -0.49 -13.16
C LYS A 146 7.35 0.82 -12.98
N LYS A 147 8.55 0.77 -12.40
CA LYS A 147 9.41 1.91 -12.09
C LYS A 147 8.82 2.89 -11.07
N ILE A 148 7.82 2.46 -10.28
CA ILE A 148 7.35 3.24 -9.14
C ILE A 148 8.47 3.22 -8.08
N GLU A 149 8.82 4.40 -7.57
CA GLU A 149 9.77 4.53 -6.46
C GLU A 149 9.03 4.30 -5.15
N VAL A 150 9.42 3.27 -4.41
CA VAL A 150 8.76 2.82 -3.18
C VAL A 150 9.60 3.24 -1.99
N TYR A 151 9.04 4.11 -1.16
CA TYR A 151 9.52 4.46 0.16
C TYR A 151 8.75 3.66 1.21
N THR A 152 9.44 3.19 2.24
CA THR A 152 8.81 2.46 3.34
C THR A 152 9.16 3.07 4.69
N VAL A 153 8.17 3.18 5.57
CA VAL A 153 8.30 3.74 6.92
C VAL A 153 7.78 2.72 7.92
N ALA A 154 8.67 2.17 8.74
CA ALA A 154 8.33 1.30 9.85
C ALA A 154 8.14 2.16 11.11
N LEU A 155 6.91 2.36 11.56
CA LEU A 155 6.59 3.21 12.72
C LEU A 155 6.45 2.36 13.99
N ALA A 156 7.40 2.44 14.92
CA ALA A 156 7.38 1.69 16.18
C ALA A 156 7.25 0.16 16.00
N VAL A 157 7.66 -0.37 14.84
CA VAL A 157 7.60 -1.82 14.53
C VAL A 157 8.67 -2.56 15.33
N SER A 158 8.27 -3.44 16.24
CA SER A 158 9.18 -4.23 17.07
C SER A 158 9.66 -5.52 16.38
N SER A 159 8.85 -6.11 15.51
CA SER A 159 9.16 -7.35 14.79
C SER A 159 10.26 -7.19 13.75
N ASN A 160 11.27 -8.07 13.82
CA ASN A 160 12.30 -8.18 12.78
C ASN A 160 11.71 -8.61 11.44
N THR A 161 10.69 -9.47 11.43
CA THR A 161 10.04 -9.96 10.21
C THR A 161 9.42 -8.79 9.45
N ALA A 162 8.63 -7.94 10.12
CA ALA A 162 8.05 -6.76 9.49
C ALA A 162 9.10 -5.74 9.05
N ARG A 163 10.12 -5.45 9.88
CA ARG A 163 11.20 -4.52 9.48
C ARG A 163 11.94 -5.02 8.23
N ASN A 164 12.27 -6.31 8.17
CA ASN A 164 12.92 -6.90 7.00
C ASN A 164 12.01 -6.86 5.76
N LEU A 165 10.72 -7.12 5.93
CA LEU A 165 9.73 -7.04 4.85
C LEU A 165 9.64 -5.60 4.28
N LEU A 166 9.56 -4.60 5.14
CA LEU A 166 9.48 -3.19 4.75
C LEU A 166 10.79 -2.71 4.12
N SER A 167 11.93 -3.10 4.67
CA SER A 167 13.24 -2.80 4.13
C SER A 167 13.41 -3.38 2.71
N ALA A 168 13.02 -4.65 2.50
CA ALA A 168 13.08 -5.29 1.19
C ALA A 168 12.06 -4.71 0.17
N CYS A 169 10.95 -4.15 0.67
CA CYS A 169 9.93 -3.53 -0.16
C CYS A 169 10.40 -2.19 -0.76
N ALA A 170 11.25 -1.44 -0.05
CA ALA A 170 11.82 -0.18 -0.52
C ALA A 170 12.57 -0.34 -1.87
N SER A 171 12.60 0.73 -2.67
CA SER A 171 13.30 0.74 -3.96
C SER A 171 14.83 0.72 -3.82
N GLU A 172 15.36 1.53 -2.90
CA GLU A 172 16.78 1.57 -2.53
C GLU A 172 16.90 1.53 -1.01
N ALA A 173 18.11 1.30 -0.49
CA ALA A 173 18.38 1.31 0.96
C ALA A 173 17.96 2.64 1.61
N ASP A 174 18.22 3.77 0.95
CA ASP A 174 17.87 5.12 1.44
C ASP A 174 16.36 5.43 1.36
N ASN A 175 15.55 4.55 0.77
CA ASN A 175 14.11 4.70 0.73
C ASN A 175 13.41 4.02 1.93
N TYR A 176 14.15 3.34 2.81
CA TYR A 176 13.62 2.72 4.04
C TYR A 176 13.90 3.58 5.27
N PHE A 177 12.87 3.78 6.10
CA PHE A 177 12.93 4.57 7.33
C PHE A 177 12.44 3.72 8.51
N ASP A 178 13.32 3.44 9.49
CA ASP A 178 12.96 2.82 10.78
C ASP A 178 12.70 3.94 11.81
N VAL A 179 11.44 4.23 12.07
CA VAL A 179 10.98 5.34 12.92
C VAL A 179 10.52 4.77 14.25
N ARG A 180 11.33 4.91 15.30
CA ARG A 180 11.04 4.34 16.63
C ARG A 180 10.20 5.23 17.56
N ASP A 181 10.02 6.49 17.18
CA ASP A 181 9.21 7.48 17.90
C ASP A 181 8.54 8.41 16.88
N THR A 182 7.31 8.83 17.17
CA THR A 182 6.53 9.85 16.47
C THR A 182 7.29 11.15 16.18
N ALA A 183 8.26 11.55 17.02
CA ALA A 183 9.11 12.71 16.75
C ALA A 183 9.95 12.53 15.47
N LEU A 184 10.44 11.31 15.23
CA LEU A 184 11.24 10.95 14.05
C LEU A 184 10.38 10.76 12.80
N LEU A 185 9.05 10.67 12.95
CA LEU A 185 8.14 10.52 11.81
C LEU A 185 8.15 11.77 10.93
N ALA A 186 8.18 12.96 11.54
CA ALA A 186 8.29 14.22 10.81
C ALA A 186 9.60 14.28 10.01
N GLU A 187 10.71 13.84 10.59
CA GLU A 187 12.01 13.79 9.93
C GLU A 187 12.02 12.81 8.75
N ALA A 188 11.40 11.64 8.89
CA ALA A 188 11.25 10.69 7.79
C ALA A 188 10.51 11.32 6.60
N PHE A 189 9.36 11.97 6.83
CA PHE A 189 8.61 12.63 5.76
C PHE A 189 9.35 13.83 5.16
N LEU A 190 10.11 14.59 5.96
CA LEU A 190 10.99 15.65 5.45
C LEU A 190 12.10 15.08 4.56
N GLY A 191 12.72 13.96 4.96
CA GLY A 191 13.72 13.25 4.17
C GLY A 191 13.16 12.75 2.85
N ILE A 192 11.98 12.13 2.87
CA ILE A 192 11.25 11.73 1.67
C ILE A 192 11.01 12.95 0.78
N ALA A 193 10.42 14.03 1.29
CA ALA A 193 10.18 15.24 0.52
C ALA A 193 11.48 15.80 -0.12
N ALA A 194 12.56 15.90 0.65
CA ALA A 194 13.85 16.35 0.14
C ALA A 194 14.39 15.46 -1.00
N SER A 195 14.24 14.14 -0.90
CA SER A 195 14.63 13.20 -1.95
C SER A 195 13.74 13.27 -3.21
N ILE A 196 12.48 13.69 -3.05
CA ILE A 196 11.56 13.93 -4.17
C ILE A 196 11.93 15.22 -4.91
N TYR A 197 12.29 16.28 -4.20
CA TYR A 197 12.71 17.56 -4.77
C TYR A 197 14.12 17.54 -5.38
N LYS A 198 15.00 16.64 -4.92
CA LYS A 198 16.28 16.40 -5.60
C LYS A 198 16.01 15.86 -7.01
N VAL A 199 16.28 16.70 -8.00
CA VAL A 199 16.32 16.30 -9.41
C VAL A 199 17.42 15.24 -9.54
N ARG A 200 17.05 13.97 -9.75
CA ARG A 200 18.01 12.97 -10.24
C ARG A 200 18.37 13.36 -11.67
N ILE A 201 19.55 13.94 -11.87
CA ILE A 201 20.17 14.02 -13.20
C ILE A 201 20.56 12.60 -13.55
N VAL A 202 19.76 11.95 -14.40
CA VAL A 202 20.16 10.69 -15.03
C VAL A 202 20.98 11.06 -16.26
N SER A 203 22.28 10.78 -16.22
CA SER A 203 23.19 10.88 -17.36
C SER A 203 23.00 9.72 -18.31
#